data_AF-A0A9D8D9Q5-F1
#
_entry.id   AF-A0A9D8D9Q5-F1
#
_cell.length_a   1.000
_cell.length_b   1.000
_cell.length_c   1.000
_cell.angle_alpha   90.00
_cell.angle_beta   90.00
_cell.angle_gamma   90.00
#
_symmetry.space_group_name_H-M   'P 1'
#
loop_
_entity.id
_entity.type
_entity.pdbx_description
1 polymer ?
#
loop_
_entity_poly.entity_id
_entity_poly.type
_entity_poly.pdbx_seq_one_letter_code
_entity_poly.pdbx_strand_id
1 'polypeptide(L)'
;AAVTRPATLDALCDAIACGSGAFAADPDGVARAAAQRFPFDEAYIRAYLSRLRYGFGDAERAGLERFLDMAHAAGELDEVPATGAVAA
;
A
#
# COMPACT_ATOMS: atom_id res chain seq x y z
N ALA A 1 10.74 20.89 -10.93
CA ALA A 1 9.66 21.84 -10.55
C ALA A 1 8.95 21.25 -9.35
N ALA A 2 8.64 22.04 -8.31
CA ALA A 2 7.84 21.54 -7.19
C ALA A 2 6.44 21.22 -7.73
N VAL A 3 6.03 19.96 -7.64
CA VAL A 3 4.69 19.53 -8.03
C VAL A 3 3.73 20.10 -6.98
N THR A 4 2.87 21.03 -7.37
CA THR A 4 1.84 21.55 -6.46
C THR A 4 0.83 20.44 -6.17
N ARG A 5 0.77 20.02 -4.91
CA ARG A 5 -0.17 19.00 -4.45
C ARG A 5 -1.60 19.56 -4.44
N PRO A 6 -2.55 18.96 -5.17
CA PRO A 6 -3.93 19.41 -5.13
C PRO A 6 -4.57 19.02 -3.79
N ALA A 7 -5.41 19.89 -3.22
CA ALA A 7 -6.11 19.63 -1.95
C ALA A 7 -7.00 18.37 -1.98
N THR A 8 -7.45 17.94 -3.17
CA THR A 8 -8.18 16.68 -3.36
C THR A 8 -7.33 15.46 -3.05
N LEU A 9 -6.00 15.55 -3.15
CA LEU A 9 -5.09 14.46 -2.79
C LEU A 9 -5.07 14.26 -1.27
N ASP A 10 -5.14 15.34 -0.49
CA ASP A 10 -5.16 15.24 0.98
C ASP A 10 -6.44 14.56 1.46
N ALA A 11 -7.59 14.98 0.92
CA ALA A 11 -8.86 14.33 1.21
C ALA A 11 -8.85 12.83 0.84
N LEU A 12 -8.18 12.45 -0.25
CA LEU A 12 -8.01 11.06 -0.64
C LEU A 12 -7.10 10.31 0.35
N CYS A 13 -5.97 10.90 0.75
CA CYS A 13 -5.08 10.32 1.75
C CYS A 13 -5.80 10.07 3.08
N ASP A 14 -6.59 11.04 3.54
CA ASP A 14 -7.40 10.91 4.76
C ASP A 14 -8.44 9.80 4.64
N ALA A 15 -9.12 9.69 3.49
CA ALA A 15 -10.09 8.63 3.25
C ALA A 15 -9.44 7.23 3.25
N ILE A 16 -8.25 7.08 2.65
CA ILE A 16 -7.49 5.83 2.67
C ILE A 16 -7.03 5.48 4.09
N ALA A 17 -6.54 6.47 4.84
CA ALA A 17 -6.12 6.28 6.22
C ALA A 17 -7.30 5.87 7.12
N CYS A 18 -8.46 6.52 6.95
CA CYS A 18 -9.70 6.17 7.64
C CYS A 18 -10.14 4.73 7.33
N GLY A 19 -10.15 4.34 6.04
CA GLY A 19 -10.50 2.98 5.62
C GLY A 19 -9.55 1.92 6.19
N SER A 20 -8.25 2.21 6.19
CA SER A 20 -7.22 1.32 6.75
C SER A 20 -7.37 1.20 8.27
N GLY A 21 -7.69 2.30 8.95
CA GLY A 21 -7.98 2.32 10.38
C GLY A 21 -9.24 1.53 10.74
N ALA A 22 -10.31 1.63 9.94
CA ALA A 22 -11.52 0.84 10.12
C ALA A 22 -11.25 -0.67 9.95
N PHE A 23 -10.43 -1.05 8.97
CA PHE A 23 -9.98 -2.45 8.84
C PHE A 23 -9.16 -2.90 10.06
N ALA A 24 -8.23 -2.08 10.54
CA ALA A 24 -7.42 -2.42 11.72
C ALA A 24 -8.27 -2.57 13.00
N ALA A 25 -9.38 -1.84 13.10
CA ALA A 25 -10.29 -1.91 14.24
C ALA A 25 -11.20 -3.15 14.23
N ASP A 26 -11.61 -3.65 13.05
CA ASP A 26 -12.44 -4.85 12.92
C ASP A 26 -12.07 -5.69 11.68
N PRO A 27 -10.92 -6.40 11.70
CA PRO A 27 -10.49 -7.22 10.57
C PRO A 27 -11.48 -8.36 10.24
N ASP A 28 -12.15 -8.87 11.27
CA ASP A 28 -13.07 -10.00 11.18
C ASP A 28 -14.39 -9.59 10.51
N GLY A 29 -14.93 -8.43 10.89
CA GLY A 29 -16.08 -7.85 10.22
C GLY A 29 -15.81 -7.57 8.75
N VAL A 30 -14.60 -7.07 8.42
CA VAL A 30 -14.20 -6.86 7.02
C VAL A 30 -14.09 -8.19 6.26
N ALA A 31 -13.50 -9.23 6.84
CA ALA A 31 -13.40 -10.55 6.19
C ALA A 31 -14.79 -11.15 5.90
N ARG A 32 -15.71 -11.07 6.88
CA ARG A 32 -17.10 -11.53 6.74
C ARG A 32 -17.86 -10.74 5.68
N ALA A 33 -17.70 -9.43 5.62
CA ALA A 33 -18.32 -8.60 4.59
C ALA A 33 -17.76 -8.92 3.19
N ALA A 34 -16.45 -9.14 3.08
CA ALA A 34 -15.80 -9.51 1.84
C ALA A 34 -16.24 -10.90 1.34
N ALA A 35 -16.45 -11.87 2.22
CA ALA A 35 -16.94 -13.21 1.86
C ALA A 35 -18.36 -13.19 1.25
N GLN A 36 -19.15 -12.15 1.53
CA GLN A 36 -20.47 -11.95 0.93
C GLN A 36 -20.39 -11.32 -0.48
N ARG A 37 -19.24 -10.73 -0.83
CA ARG A 37 -19.06 -9.95 -2.06
C ARG A 37 -18.14 -10.62 -3.08
N PHE A 38 -17.17 -11.39 -2.62
CA PHE A 38 -16.14 -12.01 -3.44
C PHE A 38 -16.27 -13.54 -3.39
N PRO A 39 -15.80 -14.27 -4.43
CA PRO A 39 -15.96 -15.73 -4.53
C PRO A 39 -14.94 -16.49 -3.67
N PHE A 40 -14.79 -16.11 -2.41
CA PHE A 40 -13.89 -16.74 -1.45
C PHE A 40 -14.56 -16.85 -0.09
N ASP A 41 -14.28 -17.93 0.63
CA ASP A 41 -14.80 -18.08 1.99
C ASP A 41 -14.11 -17.11 2.97
N GLU A 42 -14.77 -16.89 4.11
CA GLU A 42 -14.28 -15.96 5.14
C GLU A 42 -12.91 -16.37 5.69
N ALA A 43 -12.65 -17.68 5.84
CA ALA A 43 -11.39 -18.17 6.40
C ALA A 43 -10.21 -17.86 5.46
N TYR A 44 -10.41 -18.07 4.16
CA TYR A 44 -9.46 -17.69 3.12
C TYR A 44 -9.20 -16.18 3.13
N ILE A 45 -10.26 -15.37 3.13
CA ILE A 45 -10.13 -13.91 3.11
C ILE A 45 -9.40 -13.41 4.35
N ARG A 46 -9.78 -13.89 5.53
CA ARG A 46 -9.13 -13.55 6.80
C ARG A 46 -7.64 -13.88 6.77
N ALA A 47 -7.28 -15.08 6.34
CA ALA A 47 -5.89 -15.51 6.23
C ALA A 47 -5.11 -14.73 5.17
N TYR A 48 -5.77 -14.29 4.11
CA TYR A 48 -5.17 -13.41 3.10
C TYR A 48 -4.90 -12.02 3.68
N LEU A 49 -5.92 -11.38 4.26
CA LEU A 49 -5.82 -10.03 4.83
C LEU A 49 -4.80 -9.95 5.98
N SER A 50 -4.65 -11.02 6.78
CA SER A 50 -3.66 -11.07 7.86
C SER A 50 -2.20 -11.05 7.37
N ARG A 51 -1.95 -11.34 6.09
CA ARG A 51 -0.61 -11.32 5.49
C ARG A 51 -0.26 -9.97 4.86
N LEU A 52 -1.26 -9.13 4.60
CA LEU A 52 -1.05 -7.85 3.94
C LEU A 52 -0.49 -6.82 4.92
N ARG A 53 0.40 -5.96 4.41
CA ARG A 53 0.91 -4.80 5.12
C ARG A 53 0.58 -3.57 4.31
N TYR A 54 -0.17 -2.65 4.90
CA TYR A 54 -0.60 -1.41 4.25
C TYR A 54 0.26 -0.19 4.64
N GLY A 55 1.25 -0.38 5.50
CA GLY A 55 2.22 0.65 5.85
C GLY A 55 3.26 0.86 4.74
N PHE A 56 3.80 2.07 4.67
CA PHE A 56 4.90 2.40 3.77
C PHE A 56 5.91 3.32 4.48
N GLY A 57 6.66 2.71 5.40
CA GLY A 57 7.68 3.39 6.21
C GLY A 57 9.09 3.17 5.67
N ASP A 58 10.09 3.38 6.51
CA ASP A 58 11.50 3.34 6.12
C ASP A 58 11.94 1.96 5.62
N ALA A 59 11.40 0.88 6.22
CA ALA A 59 11.69 -0.48 5.79
C ALA A 59 11.14 -0.76 4.39
N GLU A 60 9.91 -0.33 4.09
CA GLU A 60 9.32 -0.48 2.77
C GLU A 60 10.04 0.37 1.71
N ARG A 61 10.49 1.58 2.07
CA ARG A 61 11.32 2.42 1.18
C ARG A 61 12.65 1.76 0.86
N ALA A 62 13.36 1.26 1.87
CA ALA A 62 14.62 0.55 1.66
C ALA A 62 14.43 -0.72 0.81
N GLY A 63 13.32 -1.44 0.99
CA GLY A 63 12.94 -2.57 0.16
C GLY A 63 12.70 -2.18 -1.30
N LEU A 64 12.00 -1.06 -1.53
CA LEU A 64 11.76 -0.52 -2.87
C LEU A 64 13.07 -0.11 -3.56
N GLU A 65 13.94 0.63 -2.86
CA GLU A 65 15.25 1.03 -3.39
C GLU A 65 16.06 -0.19 -3.82
N ARG A 66 16.13 -1.20 -2.95
CA ARG A 66 16.84 -2.44 -3.25
C ARG A 66 16.22 -3.19 -4.44
N PHE A 67 14.90 -3.19 -4.56
CA PHE A 67 14.21 -3.79 -5.70
C PHE A 67 14.56 -3.09 -7.02
N LEU A 68 14.56 -1.76 -7.04
CA LEU A 68 14.89 -0.97 -8.23
C LEU A 68 16.35 -1.17 -8.65
N ASP A 69 17.28 -1.25 -7.69
CA ASP A 69 18.68 -1.60 -7.97
C ASP A 69 18.80 -2.97 -8.66
N MET A 70 18.07 -3.97 -8.16
CA MET A 70 18.09 -5.31 -8.76
C MET A 70 17.48 -5.33 -10.16
N ALA A 71 16.41 -4.58 -10.38
CA ALA A 71 15.79 -4.46 -11.70
C ALA A 71 16.72 -3.80 -12.72
N HIS A 72 17.42 -2.73 -12.33
CA HIS A 72 18.45 -2.12 -13.17
C HIS A 72 19.60 -3.09 -13.47
N ALA A 73 20.10 -3.79 -12.45
CA ALA A 73 21.16 -4.80 -12.63
C ALA A 73 20.74 -5.97 -13.54
N ALA A 74 19.45 -6.28 -13.59
CA ALA A 74 18.88 -7.29 -14.50
C ALA A 74 18.65 -6.77 -15.92
N GLY A 75 18.82 -5.47 -16.18
CA GLY A 75 18.54 -4.83 -17.46
C GLY A 75 17.05 -4.53 -17.71
N GLU A 76 16.21 -4.65 -16.69
CA GLU A 76 14.77 -4.30 -16.77
C GLU A 76 14.53 -2.78 -16.69
N LEU A 77 15.53 -2.03 -16.23
CA LEU A 77 15.51 -0.56 -16.17
C LEU A 77 16.81 0.00 -16.75
N ASP A 78 16.69 1.05 -17.57
CA ASP A 78 17.85 1.77 -18.13
C ASP A 78 18.61 2.55 -17.05
N GLU A 79 17.91 3.09 -16.05
CA GLU A 79 18.46 3.79 -14.89
C GLU A 79 17.61 3.54 -13.64
N VAL A 80 18.21 3.71 -12.45
CA VAL A 80 17.49 3.60 -11.17
C VAL A 80 16.75 4.92 -10.88
N PRO A 81 15.41 4.91 -10.78
CA PRO A 81 14.65 6.13 -10.49
C PRO A 81 14.93 6.66 -9.07
N ALA A 82 14.98 7.98 -8.92
CA ALA A 82 15.02 8.59 -7.60
C ALA A 82 13.67 8.42 -6.89
N THR A 83 13.68 7.78 -5.72
CA THR A 83 12.49 7.45 -4.90
C THR A 83 12.13 8.54 -3.89
N GLY A 84 12.63 9.77 -4.08
CA GLY A 84 12.60 10.87 -3.11
C GLY A 84 11.28 10.99 -2.34
N ALA A 85 11.37 11.29 -1.04
CA ALA A 85 10.18 11.53 -0.23
C ALA A 85 9.37 12.68 -0.83
N VAL A 86 8.09 12.44 -1.14
CA VAL A 86 7.13 13.52 -1.32
C VAL A 86 7.02 14.19 0.05
N ALA A 87 7.42 15.46 0.16
CA ALA A 87 7.30 16.21 1.41
C ALA A 87 5.86 16.06 1.94
N ALA A 88 5.77 15.66 3.21
CA ALA A 88 4.50 15.49 3.91
C ALA A 88 3.74 16.82 4.00
#